data_AF-A0A7V1WZL0-F1
#
_entry.id   AF-A0A7V1WZL0-F1
#
_cell.length_a   1.000
_cell.length_b   1.000
_cell.length_c   1.000
_cell.angle_alpha   90.00
_cell.angle_beta   90.00
_cell.angle_gamma   90.00
#
_symmetry.space_group_name_H-M   'P 1'
#
loop_
_entity.id
_entity.type
_entity.pdbx_description
1 polymer ?
#
loop_
_entity_poly.entity_id
_entity_poly.type
_entity_poly.pdbx_seq_one_letter_code
_entity_poly.pdbx_strand_id
1 'polypeptide(L)'
;MKLTETPIRNHWQLLPNHKSKLQPTDPEFIELLDNFAYEEVITHGNLDLKTRLIMIHTSTIGSNVVTKYKAMVSSALNVGVSQVEIKEVLYHGMPYVF
;
A
#
# COMPACT_ATOMS: atom_id res chain seq x y z
N MET A 1 18.23 7.51 -9.58
CA MET A 1 18.83 7.35 -8.23
C MET A 1 18.57 5.94 -7.72
N LYS A 2 19.55 5.03 -7.83
CA LYS A 2 19.38 3.60 -7.50
C LYS A 2 18.63 3.39 -6.16
N LEU A 3 17.62 2.52 -6.19
CA LEU A 3 16.89 2.03 -5.00
C LEU A 3 17.87 1.70 -3.87
N THR A 4 17.67 2.27 -2.68
CA THR A 4 18.42 1.87 -1.48
C THR A 4 17.88 0.50 -0.97
N GLU A 5 18.59 -0.21 -0.10
CA GLU A 5 18.15 -1.55 0.36
C GLU A 5 16.82 -1.53 1.15
N THR A 6 16.49 -0.38 1.74
CA THR A 6 15.32 -0.17 2.62
C THR A 6 13.96 -0.24 1.88
N PRO A 7 13.71 0.50 0.78
CA PRO A 7 12.47 0.42 0.02
C PRO A 7 12.22 -0.98 -0.54
N ILE A 8 13.26 -1.68 -0.97
CA ILE A 8 13.15 -3.07 -1.45
C ILE A 8 12.58 -3.95 -0.33
N ARG A 9 13.19 -3.94 0.86
CA ARG A 9 12.72 -4.73 2.01
C ARG A 9 11.26 -4.44 2.36
N ASN A 10 10.89 -3.16 2.44
CA ASN A 10 9.53 -2.75 2.80
C ASN A 10 8.52 -3.12 1.70
N HIS A 11 8.88 -2.97 0.43
CA HIS A 11 8.06 -3.43 -0.70
C HIS A 11 7.83 -4.95 -0.60
N TRP A 12 8.86 -5.76 -0.36
CA TRP A 12 8.71 -7.22 -0.24
C TRP A 12 7.85 -7.64 0.95
N GLN A 13 7.92 -6.90 2.06
CA GLN A 13 7.07 -7.16 3.23
C GLN A 13 5.59 -6.90 2.93
N LEU A 14 5.28 -5.84 2.19
CA LEU A 14 3.91 -5.43 1.89
C LEU A 14 3.32 -6.19 0.69
N LEU A 15 4.09 -6.31 -0.39
CA LEU A 15 3.66 -6.89 -1.66
C LEU A 15 4.67 -7.95 -2.13
N PRO A 16 4.75 -9.10 -1.44
CA PRO A 16 5.66 -10.17 -1.81
C PRO A 16 5.36 -10.64 -3.25
N ASN A 17 6.41 -10.76 -4.05
CA ASN A 17 6.37 -11.18 -5.46
C ASN A 17 5.60 -10.25 -6.42
N HIS A 18 5.20 -9.06 -5.97
CA HIS A 18 4.59 -8.09 -6.89
C HIS A 18 5.65 -7.47 -7.80
N LYS A 19 5.41 -7.51 -9.10
CA LYS A 19 6.21 -6.80 -10.10
C LYS A 19 5.31 -5.84 -10.87
N SER A 20 5.69 -4.57 -10.93
CA SER A 20 4.95 -3.57 -11.70
C SER A 20 4.99 -3.90 -13.19
N LYS A 21 3.83 -3.83 -13.84
CA LYS A 21 3.73 -3.95 -15.31
C LYS A 21 4.39 -2.79 -16.05
N LEU A 22 4.64 -1.67 -15.36
CA LEU A 22 5.31 -0.51 -15.93
C LEU A 22 6.84 -0.65 -15.90
N GLN A 23 7.41 -1.58 -15.14
CA GLN A 23 8.86 -1.75 -15.05
C GLN A 23 9.56 -1.86 -16.42
N PRO A 24 9.04 -2.59 -17.42
CA PRO A 24 9.69 -2.70 -18.72
C PRO A 24 9.57 -1.44 -19.60
N THR A 25 8.55 -0.61 -19.36
CA THR A 25 8.21 0.53 -20.22
C THR A 25 8.56 1.88 -19.60
N ASP A 26 8.61 1.96 -18.28
CA ASP A 26 8.87 3.17 -17.50
C ASP A 26 9.58 2.81 -16.16
N PRO A 27 10.85 2.39 -16.23
CA PRO A 27 11.60 1.99 -15.04
C PRO A 27 11.93 3.16 -14.11
N GLU A 28 12.09 4.37 -14.65
CA GLU A 28 12.38 5.58 -13.86
C GLU A 28 11.20 5.98 -13.00
N PHE A 29 9.98 5.92 -13.53
CA PHE A 29 8.77 6.16 -12.75
C PHE A 29 8.61 5.14 -11.62
N ILE A 30 8.89 3.85 -11.87
CA ILE A 30 8.79 2.85 -10.82
C ILE A 30 9.85 3.05 -9.73
N GLU A 31 11.08 3.42 -10.11
CA GLU A 31 12.11 3.77 -9.13
C GLU A 31 11.68 4.95 -8.25
N LEU A 32 11.16 6.02 -8.86
CA LEU A 32 10.64 7.19 -8.13
C LEU A 32 9.48 6.81 -7.21
N LEU A 33 8.52 6.04 -7.73
CA LEU A 33 7.33 5.61 -6.98
C LEU A 33 7.72 4.74 -5.80
N ASP A 34 8.64 3.79 -5.98
CA ASP A 34 9.03 2.84 -4.95
C ASP A 34 9.83 3.52 -3.83
N ASN A 35 10.76 4.42 -4.18
CA ASN A 35 11.48 5.22 -3.19
C ASN A 35 10.49 6.09 -2.37
N PHE A 36 9.60 6.80 -3.06
CA PHE A 36 8.62 7.64 -2.36
C PHE A 36 7.68 6.81 -1.46
N ALA A 37 7.06 5.76 -1.99
CA ALA A 37 6.04 5.00 -1.26
C ALA A 37 6.61 4.12 -0.15
N TYR A 38 7.76 3.49 -0.36
CA TYR A 38 8.30 2.44 0.52
C TYR A 38 9.57 2.85 1.29
N GLU A 39 10.13 4.03 1.05
CA GLU A 39 11.20 4.62 1.88
C GLU A 39 10.69 5.85 2.62
N GLU A 40 10.24 6.87 1.89
CA GLU A 40 9.87 8.16 2.48
C GLU A 40 8.53 8.09 3.24
N VAL A 41 7.44 7.70 2.54
CA VAL A 41 6.09 7.73 3.11
C VAL A 41 5.94 6.74 4.26
N ILE A 42 6.56 5.56 4.18
CA ILE A 42 6.41 4.52 5.21
C ILE A 42 7.12 4.90 6.52
N THR A 43 8.22 5.66 6.43
CA THR A 43 8.98 6.13 7.60
C THR A 43 8.44 7.45 8.17
N HIS A 44 7.58 8.15 7.43
CA HIS A 44 7.02 9.42 7.85
C HIS A 44 5.88 9.27 8.87
N GLY A 45 5.95 10.01 9.98
CA GLY A 45 4.93 10.04 11.04
C GLY A 45 5.07 8.91 12.07
N ASN A 46 4.14 8.85 13.04
CA ASN A 46 4.22 7.93 14.18
C ASN A 46 3.09 6.87 14.19
N LEU A 47 2.65 6.44 13.00
CA LEU A 47 1.67 5.37 12.85
C LEU A 47 2.38 4.02 12.76
N ASP A 48 1.88 3.03 13.51
CA ASP A 48 2.29 1.65 13.31
C ASP A 48 1.85 1.14 11.93
N LEU A 49 2.49 0.07 11.47
CA LEU A 49 2.33 -0.44 10.11
C LEU A 49 0.88 -0.86 9.81
N LYS A 50 0.15 -1.43 10.79
CA LYS A 50 -1.24 -1.86 10.58
C LYS A 50 -2.15 -0.64 10.41
N THR A 51 -2.04 0.34 11.31
CA THR A 51 -2.83 1.58 11.23
C THR A 51 -2.56 2.32 9.91
N ARG A 52 -1.30 2.36 9.45
CA ARG A 52 -0.94 2.95 8.16
C ARG A 52 -1.62 2.24 6.99
N LEU A 53 -1.59 0.91 6.95
CA LEU A 53 -2.25 0.16 5.87
C LEU A 53 -3.76 0.28 5.91
N ILE A 54 -4.37 0.33 7.10
CA ILE A 54 -5.80 0.64 7.24
C ILE A 54 -6.11 2.01 6.62
N MET A 55 -5.31 3.04 6.90
CA MET A 55 -5.48 4.37 6.30
C MET A 55 -5.34 4.36 4.77
N ILE A 56 -4.31 3.69 4.23
CA ILE A 56 -4.11 3.57 2.79
C ILE A 56 -5.26 2.78 2.15
N HIS A 57 -5.75 1.74 2.82
CA HIS A 57 -6.90 0.98 2.38
C HIS A 57 -8.15 1.87 2.25
N THR A 58 -8.44 2.68 3.27
CA THR A 58 -9.53 3.67 3.23
C THR A 58 -9.38 4.68 2.09
N SER A 59 -8.16 5.15 1.80
CA SER A 59 -7.95 6.10 0.69
C SER A 59 -8.24 5.46 -0.67
N THR A 60 -7.97 4.16 -0.85
CA THR A 60 -8.33 3.45 -2.09
C THR A 60 -9.84 3.32 -2.28
N ILE A 61 -10.61 3.25 -1.18
CA ILE A 61 -12.08 3.25 -1.20
C ILE A 61 -12.57 4.61 -1.72
N GLY A 62 -12.14 5.71 -1.09
CA GLY A 62 -12.55 7.06 -1.49
C GLY A 62 -12.12 7.45 -2.92
N SER A 63 -11.06 6.82 -3.43
CA SER A 63 -10.56 7.06 -4.79
C SER A 63 -11.19 6.13 -5.85
N ASN A 64 -12.06 5.20 -5.48
CA ASN A 64 -12.67 4.19 -6.37
C ASN A 64 -11.65 3.35 -7.18
N VAL A 65 -10.46 3.09 -6.65
CA VAL A 65 -9.39 2.37 -7.36
C VAL A 65 -9.38 0.88 -6.99
N VAL A 66 -10.33 0.12 -7.54
CA VAL A 66 -10.57 -1.30 -7.18
C VAL A 66 -9.33 -2.19 -7.31
N THR A 67 -8.50 -2.00 -8.34
CA THR A 67 -7.27 -2.78 -8.51
C THR A 67 -6.28 -2.53 -7.36
N LYS A 68 -6.13 -1.27 -6.93
CA LYS A 68 -5.25 -0.91 -5.83
C LYS A 68 -5.84 -1.36 -4.50
N TYR A 69 -7.15 -1.24 -4.32
CA TYR A 69 -7.88 -1.77 -3.17
C TYR A 69 -7.56 -3.26 -2.95
N LYS A 70 -7.67 -4.09 -4.00
CA LYS A 70 -7.34 -5.53 -3.91
C LYS A 70 -5.90 -5.78 -3.50
N ALA A 71 -4.95 -5.02 -4.06
CA ALA A 71 -3.54 -5.14 -3.70
C ALA A 71 -3.28 -4.74 -2.23
N MET A 72 -3.97 -3.71 -1.73
CA MET A 72 -3.85 -3.26 -0.35
C MET A 72 -4.50 -4.22 0.65
N VAL A 73 -5.59 -4.91 0.28
CA VAL A 73 -6.13 -6.04 1.08
C VAL A 73 -5.06 -7.11 1.28
N SER A 74 -4.38 -7.54 0.21
CA SER A 74 -3.31 -8.54 0.31
C SER A 74 -2.17 -8.06 1.22
N SER A 75 -1.77 -6.80 1.07
CA SER A 75 -0.73 -6.19 1.92
C SER A 75 -1.12 -6.14 3.39
N ALA A 76 -2.35 -5.73 3.69
CA ALA A 76 -2.88 -5.66 5.05
C ALA A 76 -2.90 -7.05 5.72
N LEU A 77 -3.34 -8.09 4.99
CA LEU A 77 -3.32 -9.47 5.47
C LEU A 77 -1.90 -9.95 5.76
N ASN A 78 -0.92 -9.63 4.90
CA ASN A 78 0.47 -10.04 5.06
C ASN A 78 1.12 -9.48 6.33
N VAL A 79 0.70 -8.31 6.81
CA VAL A 79 1.21 -7.72 8.06
C VAL A 79 0.30 -7.99 9.27
N GLY A 80 -0.67 -8.89 9.13
CA GLY A 80 -1.51 -9.38 10.22
C GLY A 80 -2.70 -8.49 10.58
N VAL A 81 -3.20 -7.66 9.64
CA VAL A 81 -4.56 -7.10 9.75
C VAL A 81 -5.55 -8.23 9.46
N SER A 82 -6.56 -8.40 10.30
CA SER A 82 -7.56 -9.46 10.15
C SER A 82 -8.56 -9.16 9.03
N GLN A 83 -9.18 -10.22 8.50
CA GLN A 83 -10.29 -10.08 7.55
C GLN A 83 -11.48 -9.31 8.14
N VAL A 84 -11.66 -9.35 9.46
CA VAL A 84 -12.72 -8.59 10.15
C VAL A 84 -12.38 -7.10 10.10
N GLU A 85 -11.18 -6.70 10.52
CA GLU A 85 -10.74 -5.30 10.46
C GLU A 85 -10.86 -4.72 9.04
N ILE A 86 -10.48 -5.47 8.00
CA ILE A 86 -10.61 -5.03 6.60
C ILE A 86 -12.07 -4.78 6.20
N LYS A 87 -13.01 -5.65 6.63
CA LYS A 87 -14.44 -5.46 6.37
C LYS A 87 -15.00 -4.27 7.14
N GLU A 88 -14.60 -4.10 8.40
CA GLU A 88 -15.05 -2.96 9.22
C GLU A 88 -14.61 -1.62 8.61
N VAL A 89 -13.39 -1.54 8.04
CA VAL A 89 -12.95 -0.35 7.31
C VAL A 89 -13.84 -0.04 6.11
N LEU A 90 -14.26 -1.06 5.36
CA LEU A 90 -15.18 -0.88 4.23
C LEU A 90 -16.56 -0.39 4.70
N TYR A 91 -17.09 -0.97 5.77
CA TYR A 91 -18.38 -0.58 6.34
C TYR A 91 -18.35 0.84 6.88
N HIS A 92 -17.29 1.20 7.61
CA HIS A 92 -17.08 2.56 8.11
C HIS A 92 -16.85 3.57 6.99
N GLY A 93 -16.23 3.17 5.88
CA GLY A 93 -16.01 4.05 4.74
C GLY A 93 -17.30 4.42 4.00
N MET A 94 -18.28 3.51 3.96
CA MET A 94 -19.49 3.64 3.14
C MET A 94 -20.22 4.98 3.30
N PRO A 95 -20.52 5.48 4.52
CA PRO A 95 -21.24 6.75 4.69
C PRO A 95 -20.53 8.00 4.14
N TYR A 96 -19.22 7.92 3.81
CA TYR A 96 -18.41 9.06 3.37
C TYR A 96 -18.14 9.08 1.86
N VAL A 97 -18.39 7.97 1.17
CA VAL A 97 -18.02 7.79 -0.25
C VAL A 97 -19.18 7.36 -1.14
N PHE A 98 -20.38 7.22 -0.55
CA PHE A 98 -21.61 6.89 -1.27
C PHE A 98 -22.13 8.08 -2.08
#